data_AF-G9YRS4-F1
#
_entry.id   AF-G9YRS4-F1
#
_cell.length_a   1.000
_cell.length_b   1.000
_cell.length_c   1.000
_cell.angle_alpha   90.00
_cell.angle_beta   90.00
_cell.angle_gamma   90.00
#
_symmetry.space_group_name_H-M   'P 1'
#
loop_
_entity.id
_entity.type
_entity.pdbx_description
1 polymer ?
#
loop_
_entity_poly.entity_id
_entity_poly.type
_entity_poly.pdbx_seq_one_letter_code
_entity_poly.pdbx_strand_id
1 'polypeptide(L)'
;MITFPTTPEAFIAYQEQLAGRKLTEHEREVTAAWVEVFNLSYEDGLEQDRAALEDSLAKMDEPATKRDNGPVVRNFLRKCRLWIAIAWKQGFHDAEERSLADGR
;
A
#
# COMPACT_ATOMS: atom_id res chain seq x y z
N MET A 1 -13.66 4.25 -0.63
CA MET A 1 -12.53 3.31 -0.69
C MET A 1 -11.59 3.84 -1.75
N ILE A 2 -10.28 3.89 -1.49
CA ILE A 2 -9.29 4.34 -2.48
C ILE A 2 -8.90 3.19 -3.42
N THR A 3 -8.61 3.51 -4.67
CA THR A 3 -8.18 2.57 -5.71
C THR A 3 -6.75 2.86 -6.12
N PHE A 4 -5.98 1.84 -6.44
CA PHE A 4 -4.63 1.95 -6.99
C PHE A 4 -4.65 1.69 -8.51
N PRO A 5 -3.74 2.32 -9.29
CA PRO A 5 -2.77 3.31 -8.84
C PRO A 5 -3.45 4.63 -8.46
N THR A 6 -2.87 5.37 -7.52
CA THR A 6 -3.38 6.66 -7.03
C THR A 6 -2.28 7.71 -7.00
N THR A 7 -2.66 8.99 -6.96
CA THR A 7 -1.72 10.08 -6.71
C THR A 7 -1.48 10.27 -5.20
N PRO A 8 -0.33 10.87 -4.81
CA PRO A 8 -0.08 11.26 -3.43
C PRO A 8 -1.16 12.15 -2.84
N GLU A 9 -1.67 13.12 -3.59
CA GLU A 9 -2.68 14.08 -3.13
C GLU A 9 -4.00 13.38 -2.80
N ALA A 10 -4.44 12.47 -3.66
CA ALA A 10 -5.66 11.70 -3.45
C ALA A 10 -5.53 10.76 -2.24
N PHE A 11 -4.38 10.10 -2.09
CA PHE A 11 -4.12 9.23 -0.95
C PHE A 11 -4.02 10.02 0.37
N ILE A 12 -3.32 11.15 0.39
CA ILE A 12 -3.24 12.06 1.54
C ILE A 12 -4.62 12.55 1.92
N ALA A 13 -5.43 13.03 0.97
CA ALA A 13 -6.79 13.49 1.25
C ALA A 13 -7.64 12.38 1.86
N TYR A 14 -7.49 11.14 1.37
CA TYR A 14 -8.14 9.97 1.92
C TYR A 14 -7.66 9.65 3.36
N GLN A 15 -6.36 9.71 3.63
CA GLN A 15 -5.84 9.52 4.99
C GLN A 15 -6.35 10.62 5.96
N GLU A 16 -6.42 11.88 5.52
CA GLU A 16 -6.96 12.99 6.32
C GLU A 16 -8.44 12.80 6.65
N GLN A 17 -9.22 12.31 5.68
CA GLN A 17 -10.61 11.96 5.89
C GLN A 17 -10.76 10.84 6.93
N LEU A 18 -9.95 9.78 6.83
CA LEU A 18 -9.95 8.69 7.80
C LEU A 18 -9.52 9.13 9.20
N ALA A 19 -8.57 10.06 9.29
CA ALA A 19 -8.06 10.58 10.55
C ALA A 19 -8.98 11.64 11.19
N GLY A 20 -9.93 12.20 10.43
CA GLY A 20 -10.78 13.32 10.87
C GLY A 20 -9.99 14.61 11.13
N ARG A 21 -8.76 14.71 10.61
CA ARG A 21 -7.87 15.86 10.78
C ARG A 21 -6.93 16.02 9.60
N LYS A 22 -6.39 17.24 9.45
CA LYS A 22 -5.27 17.47 8.55
C LYS A 22 -4.02 16.76 9.05
N LEU A 23 -3.28 16.16 8.13
CA LEU A 23 -1.94 15.64 8.38
C LEU A 23 -0.98 16.83 8.44
N THR A 24 0.03 16.74 9.31
CA THR A 24 1.13 17.70 9.33
C THR A 24 1.93 17.61 8.03
N GLU A 25 2.74 18.63 7.73
CA GLU A 25 3.62 18.64 6.56
C GLU A 25 4.51 17.39 6.51
N HIS A 26 5.15 17.05 7.64
CA HIS A 26 5.97 15.84 7.73
C HIS A 26 5.17 14.54 7.54
N GLU A 27 3.96 14.44 8.09
CA GLU A 27 3.09 13.27 7.87
C GLU A 27 2.68 13.15 6.40
N ARG A 28 2.45 14.28 5.71
CA ARG A 28 2.13 14.32 4.28
C ARG A 28 3.32 13.89 3.42
N GLU A 29 4.52 14.36 3.71
CA GLU A 29 5.75 13.95 3.01
C GLU A 29 5.98 12.44 3.12
N VAL A 30 5.92 11.90 4.35
CA VAL A 30 6.07 10.46 4.58
C VAL A 30 4.97 9.69 3.85
N THR A 31 3.72 10.16 3.93
CA THR A 31 2.59 9.52 3.23
C THR A 31 2.79 9.52 1.72
N ALA A 32 3.24 10.63 1.12
CA ALA A 32 3.49 10.76 -0.31
C ALA A 32 4.56 9.78 -0.79
N ALA A 33 5.66 9.63 -0.05
CA ALA A 33 6.76 8.73 -0.40
C ALA A 33 6.30 7.25 -0.48
N TRP A 34 5.32 6.84 0.33
CA TRP A 34 4.81 5.47 0.32
C TRP A 34 3.82 5.17 -0.80
N VAL A 35 3.24 6.20 -1.42
CA VAL A 35 2.24 6.00 -2.49
C VAL A 35 2.88 5.33 -3.71
N GLU A 36 4.14 5.64 -4.01
CA GLU A 36 4.88 4.95 -5.08
C GLU A 36 5.01 3.45 -4.79
N VAL A 37 5.35 3.06 -3.55
CA VAL A 37 5.43 1.66 -3.15
C VAL A 37 4.08 0.95 -3.27
N PHE A 38 2.98 1.62 -2.91
CA PHE A 38 1.65 1.03 -3.03
C PHE A 38 1.23 0.88 -4.49
N ASN A 39 1.52 1.86 -5.35
CA ASN A 39 1.26 1.76 -6.79
C ASN A 39 2.07 0.61 -7.42
N LEU A 40 3.34 0.44 -7.06
CA LEU A 40 4.15 -0.69 -7.50
C LEU A 40 3.55 -2.03 -7.05
N SER A 41 3.10 -2.14 -5.80
CA SER A 41 2.44 -3.35 -5.32
C SER A 41 1.15 -3.67 -6.10
N TYR A 42 0.43 -2.64 -6.58
CA TYR A 42 -0.72 -2.85 -7.46
C TYR A 42 -0.28 -3.38 -8.84
N GLU A 43 0.82 -2.87 -9.41
CA GLU A 43 1.39 -3.39 -10.66
C GLU A 43 1.83 -4.85 -10.52
N ASP A 44 2.53 -5.21 -9.44
CA ASP A 44 2.85 -6.61 -9.10
C ASP A 44 1.57 -7.47 -9.01
N GLY A 45 0.47 -6.88 -8.55
CA GLY A 45 -0.84 -7.51 -8.50
C GLY A 45 -1.41 -7.80 -9.88
N LEU A 46 -1.31 -6.84 -10.82
CA LEU A 46 -1.72 -7.04 -12.22
C LEU A 46 -0.93 -8.16 -12.90
N GLU A 47 0.35 -8.29 -12.56
CA GLU A 47 1.24 -9.37 -13.03
C GLU A 47 1.03 -10.69 -12.28
N GLN A 48 0.18 -10.68 -11.25
CA GLN A 48 -0.07 -11.79 -10.32
C GLN A 48 1.22 -12.31 -9.66
N ASP A 49 2.24 -11.45 -9.51
CA ASP A 49 3.52 -11.81 -8.90
C ASP A 49 3.40 -11.91 -7.39
N ARG A 50 3.24 -13.15 -6.92
CA ARG A 50 3.15 -13.46 -5.48
C ARG A 50 4.50 -13.38 -4.78
N ALA A 51 5.60 -13.58 -5.49
CA ALA A 51 6.94 -13.52 -4.90
C ALA A 51 7.31 -12.06 -4.57
N ALA A 52 7.00 -11.13 -5.47
CA ALA A 52 7.16 -9.69 -5.22
C ALA A 52 6.33 -9.20 -4.02
N LEU A 53 5.09 -9.70 -3.88
CA LEU A 53 4.26 -9.43 -2.71
C LEU A 53 4.90 -9.96 -1.43
N GLU A 54 5.32 -11.23 -1.40
CA GLU A 54 5.90 -11.86 -0.22
C GLU A 54 7.17 -11.15 0.24
N ASP A 55 8.05 -10.76 -0.70
CA ASP A 55 9.25 -9.97 -0.43
C ASP A 55 8.90 -8.59 0.16
N SER A 56 7.94 -7.88 -0.44
CA SER A 56 7.48 -6.58 0.06
C SER A 56 6.87 -6.66 1.47
N LEU A 57 6.11 -7.70 1.77
CA LEU A 57 5.55 -7.93 3.10
C LEU A 57 6.65 -8.29 4.11
N ALA A 58 7.62 -9.13 3.73
CA ALA A 58 8.75 -9.50 4.58
C ALA A 58 9.58 -8.27 4.98
N LYS A 59 9.82 -7.34 4.04
CA LYS A 59 10.51 -6.07 4.30
C LYS A 59 9.80 -5.20 5.33
N MET A 60 8.47 -5.31 5.47
CA MET A 60 7.72 -4.60 6.52
C MET A 60 7.75 -5.33 7.86
N ASP A 61 7.78 -6.66 7.82
CA ASP A 61 7.76 -7.51 9.01
C ASP A 61 9.15 -7.55 9.70
N GLU A 62 10.26 -7.50 8.95
CA GLU A 62 11.61 -7.58 9.51
C GLU A 62 11.91 -6.44 10.52
N PRO A 63 11.66 -5.15 10.22
CA PRO A 63 11.88 -4.08 11.18
C PRO A 63 10.80 -4.04 12.26
N ALA A 64 9.57 -4.52 12.00
CA ALA A 64 8.49 -4.54 12.98
C ALA A 64 8.77 -5.48 14.17
N THR A 65 9.68 -6.44 14.02
CA THR A 65 10.09 -7.39 15.07
C THR A 65 11.30 -6.94 15.89
N LYS A 66 12.04 -5.92 15.44
CA LYS A 66 13.21 -5.38 16.15
C LYS A 66 12.76 -4.62 17.41
N ARG A 67 13.22 -5.07 18.59
CA ARG A 67 12.85 -4.50 19.91
C ARG A 67 13.18 -3.01 20.04
N ASP A 68 14.22 -2.55 19.33
CA ASP A 68 14.70 -1.17 19.38
C ASP A 68 13.78 -0.19 18.64
N ASN A 69 12.87 -0.67 17.78
CA ASN A 69 11.92 0.19 17.10
C ASN A 69 10.80 0.62 18.04
N GLY A 70 10.59 1.94 18.18
CA GLY A 70 9.51 2.49 18.98
C GLY A 70 8.11 2.05 18.52
N PRO A 71 7.10 2.11 19.40
CA PRO A 71 5.73 1.68 19.08
C PRO A 71 5.11 2.41 17.89
N VAL A 72 5.50 3.68 17.66
CA VAL A 72 5.06 4.49 16.52
C VAL A 72 5.55 3.88 15.19
N VAL A 73 6.84 3.56 15.10
CA VAL A 73 7.46 2.96 13.91
C VAL A 73 6.83 1.60 13.60
N ARG A 74 6.63 0.76 14.61
CA ARG A 74 5.98 -0.54 14.43
C ARG A 74 4.53 -0.40 13.93
N ASN A 75 3.77 0.55 14.46
CA ASN A 75 2.41 0.80 14.00
C ASN A 75 2.39 1.30 12.56
N PHE A 76 3.30 2.20 12.20
CA PHE A 76 3.44 2.70 10.85
C PHE A 76 3.75 1.58 9.85
N LEU A 77 4.74 0.72 10.12
CA LEU A 77 5.09 -0.42 9.26
C LEU A 77 3.93 -1.40 9.08
N ARG A 78 3.15 -1.66 10.14
CA ARG A 78 1.93 -2.48 10.04
C ARG A 78 0.88 -1.87 9.10
N LYS A 79 0.75 -0.55 9.08
CA LYS A 79 -0.15 0.15 8.15
C LYS A 79 0.37 0.10 6.72
N CYS A 80 1.68 0.28 6.50
CA CYS A 80 2.29 0.12 5.17
C CYS A 80 2.09 -1.31 4.65
N ARG A 81 2.34 -2.32 5.48
CA ARG A 81 2.07 -3.74 5.16
C ARG A 81 0.63 -3.98 4.73
N LEU A 82 -0.34 -3.36 5.40
CA LEU A 82 -1.75 -3.46 5.04
C LEU A 82 -2.03 -2.84 3.67
N TRP A 83 -1.49 -1.65 3.40
CA TRP A 83 -1.71 -0.96 2.14
C TRP A 83 -1.08 -1.67 0.95
N ILE A 84 0.13 -2.24 1.11
CA ILE A 84 0.77 -3.14 0.13
C ILE A 84 -0.17 -4.29 -0.24
N ALA A 85 -0.70 -4.99 0.77
CA ALA A 85 -1.59 -6.13 0.54
C ALA A 85 -2.93 -5.73 -0.12
N ILE A 86 -3.45 -4.54 0.18
CA ILE A 86 -4.68 -4.03 -0.44
C ILE A 86 -4.43 -3.67 -1.91
N ALA A 87 -3.34 -2.96 -2.20
CA ALA A 87 -3.00 -2.53 -3.56
C ALA A 87 -2.76 -3.73 -4.48
N TRP A 88 -1.97 -4.71 -4.03
CA TRP A 88 -1.74 -5.95 -4.78
C TRP A 88 -3.03 -6.72 -5.07
N LYS A 89 -3.92 -6.84 -4.07
CA LYS A 89 -5.22 -7.52 -4.27
C LYS A 89 -6.11 -6.80 -5.26
N GLN A 90 -6.08 -5.47 -5.30
CA GLN A 90 -6.81 -4.71 -6.32
C GLN A 90 -6.26 -5.04 -7.71
N GLY A 91 -4.94 -4.98 -7.91
CA GLY A 91 -4.32 -5.33 -9.19
C GLY A 91 -4.63 -6.77 -9.62
N PHE A 92 -4.58 -7.72 -8.68
CA PHE A 92 -4.89 -9.12 -8.95
C PHE A 92 -6.33 -9.31 -9.44
N HIS A 93 -7.31 -8.70 -8.76
CA HIS A 93 -8.72 -8.80 -9.20
C HIS A 93 -8.95 -8.13 -10.55
N ASP A 94 -8.34 -6.97 -10.79
CA ASP A 94 -8.44 -6.27 -12.08
C ASP A 94 -7.88 -7.12 -13.23
N ALA A 95 -6.80 -7.86 -12.99
CA ALA A 95 -6.24 -8.81 -13.96
C ALA A 95 -7.18 -10.01 -14.21
N GLU A 96 -7.77 -10.58 -13.16
CA GLU A 96 -8.74 -11.67 -13.29
C GLU A 96 -9.98 -11.24 -14.08
N GLU A 97 -10.53 -10.05 -13.80
CA GLU A 97 -11.68 -9.50 -14.51
C GLU A 97 -11.39 -9.29 -16.00
N ARG A 98 -10.18 -8.79 -16.34
CA ARG A 98 -9.75 -8.64 -17.74
C ARG A 98 -9.63 -9.98 -18.45
N SER A 99 -9.00 -10.97 -17.82
CA SER A 99 -8.87 -12.31 -18.40
C SER A 99 -10.23 -12.95 -18.68
N LEU A 100 -11.21 -12.76 -17.80
CA LEU A 100 -12.59 -13.23 -17.99
C LEU A 100 -13.34 -12.49 -19.10
N ALA A 101 -13.04 -11.21 -19.31
CA ALA A 101 -13.64 -10.41 -20.39
C ALA A 101 -13.08 -10.81 -21.77
N ASP A 102 -11.77 -11.06 -21.86
CA ASP A 102 -11.08 -11.42 -23.11
C ASP A 102 -11.36 -12.86 -23.57
N GLY A 103 -11.81 -13.73 -22.67
CA GLY A 103 -12.17 -15.12 -22.96
C GLY A 103 -13.61 -15.33 -23.49
N ARG A 104 -14.40 -14.26 -23.67
CA ARG A 104 -15.78 -14.30 -24.21
C ARG A 104 -15.85 -13.84 -25.66
#